data_AF-V5F6E5-F1
#
_entry.id   AF-V5F6E5-F1
#
_cell.length_a   1.000
_cell.length_b   1.000
_cell.length_c   1.000
_cell.angle_alpha   90.00
_cell.angle_beta   90.00
_cell.angle_gamma   90.00
#
_symmetry.space_group_name_H-M   'P 1'
#
loop_
_entity.id
_entity.type
_entity.pdbx_description
1 polymer ?
#
loop_
_entity_poly.entity_id
_entity_poly.type
_entity_poly.pdbx_seq_one_letter_code
_entity_poly.pdbx_strand_id
1 'polypeptide(L)'
;MLMMKNMKFKSLLLLCSVSGVLFTQHSFADPTDEAPEVIGIPTAVKILEKSGYYDFRKIKVVREYNEIAVDARNKEGHRVELEMDLYTGEVVQEQLD
;
A
#
# COMPACT_ATOMS: atom_id res chain seq x y z
N MET A 1 -82.23 37.72 -15.29
CA MET A 1 -82.83 36.45 -14.80
C MET A 1 -81.82 35.34 -15.07
N LEU A 2 -81.48 34.60 -14.01
CA LEU A 2 -80.55 33.47 -13.98
C LEU A 2 -80.69 32.53 -15.19
N MET A 3 -79.56 32.00 -15.68
CA MET A 3 -79.28 30.56 -15.56
C MET A 3 -77.84 30.23 -15.96
N MET A 4 -77.07 29.80 -14.95
CA MET A 4 -75.90 28.94 -15.08
C MET A 4 -76.27 27.65 -15.82
N LYS A 5 -75.32 27.02 -16.53
CA LYS A 5 -74.64 25.75 -16.15
C LYS A 5 -73.90 25.16 -17.37
N ASN A 6 -72.63 24.78 -17.22
CA ASN A 6 -72.18 23.39 -17.31
C ASN A 6 -70.66 23.26 -17.59
N MET A 7 -70.03 22.71 -16.56
CA MET A 7 -68.66 22.20 -16.41
C MET A 7 -68.30 21.13 -17.46
N LYS A 8 -67.05 21.13 -17.95
CA LYS A 8 -66.35 19.94 -18.45
C LYS A 8 -64.89 19.97 -18.01
N PHE A 9 -64.65 19.57 -16.76
CA PHE A 9 -63.33 19.29 -16.22
C PHE A 9 -62.87 17.93 -16.78
N LYS A 10 -62.12 17.96 -17.88
CA LYS A 10 -61.56 16.77 -18.49
C LYS A 10 -60.23 16.44 -17.80
N SER A 11 -60.26 15.36 -17.04
CA SER A 11 -59.13 14.49 -16.69
C SER A 11 -58.05 14.48 -17.77
N LEU A 12 -56.77 14.59 -17.41
CA LEU A 12 -55.82 13.45 -17.54
C LEU A 12 -54.44 13.79 -16.94
N LEU A 13 -53.98 12.87 -16.09
CA LEU A 13 -52.65 12.70 -15.53
C LEU A 13 -51.48 13.02 -16.48
N LEU A 14 -50.41 13.60 -15.95
CA LEU A 14 -49.05 13.18 -16.31
C LEU A 14 -48.06 13.43 -15.16
N LEU A 15 -47.98 12.46 -14.26
CA LEU A 15 -46.86 12.27 -13.33
C LEU A 15 -45.65 11.80 -14.14
N CYS A 16 -44.73 12.70 -14.48
CA CYS A 16 -43.39 12.31 -14.93
C CYS A 16 -42.55 11.97 -13.69
N SER A 17 -42.68 10.74 -13.21
CA SER A 17 -41.70 10.14 -12.29
C SER A 17 -40.37 10.00 -13.04
N VAL A 18 -39.43 10.91 -12.79
CA VAL A 18 -38.05 10.77 -13.27
C VAL A 18 -37.38 9.71 -12.40
N SER A 19 -37.60 8.44 -12.75
CA SER A 19 -36.86 7.32 -12.20
C SER A 19 -35.47 7.33 -12.83
N GLY A 20 -34.58 8.16 -12.29
CA GLY A 20 -33.15 8.09 -12.57
C GLY A 20 -32.62 6.76 -12.05
N VAL A 21 -32.49 5.77 -12.91
CA VAL A 21 -31.77 4.53 -12.60
C VAL A 21 -30.30 4.92 -12.47
N LEU A 22 -29.86 5.12 -11.23
CA LEU A 22 -28.44 5.23 -10.91
C LEU A 22 -27.82 3.86 -11.19
N PHE A 23 -27.24 3.71 -12.38
CA PHE A 23 -26.35 2.60 -12.67
C PHE A 23 -25.13 2.75 -11.78
N THR A 24 -25.10 2.01 -10.67
CA THR A 24 -23.88 1.82 -9.89
C THR A 24 -22.95 0.95 -10.73
N GLN A 25 -22.04 1.58 -11.48
CA GLN A 25 -20.94 0.87 -12.09
C GLN A 25 -20.07 0.31 -10.95
N HIS A 26 -20.10 -1.00 -10.78
CA HIS A 26 -19.15 -1.70 -9.92
C HIS A 26 -17.81 -1.65 -10.67
N SER A 27 -16.95 -0.71 -10.32
CA SER A 27 -15.57 -0.74 -10.77
C SER A 27 -14.90 -1.96 -10.15
N PHE A 28 -14.69 -3.00 -10.98
CA PHE A 28 -13.79 -4.09 -10.64
C PHE A 28 -12.38 -3.50 -10.74
N ALA A 29 -11.75 -3.24 -9.60
CA ALA A 29 -10.33 -2.91 -9.59
C ALA A 29 -9.57 -4.13 -10.13
N ASP A 30 -8.66 -3.88 -11.07
CA ASP A 30 -7.73 -4.90 -11.56
C ASP A 30 -6.93 -5.42 -10.35
N PRO A 31 -6.84 -6.74 -10.11
CA PRO A 31 -5.99 -7.26 -9.06
C PRO A 31 -4.57 -6.76 -9.30
N THR A 32 -4.03 -5.97 -8.36
CA THR A 32 -2.61 -5.65 -8.38
C THR A 32 -1.83 -6.93 -8.15
N ASP A 33 -0.97 -7.30 -9.11
CA ASP A 33 0.03 -8.33 -8.91
C ASP A 33 0.78 -8.04 -7.60
N GLU A 34 0.66 -8.95 -6.62
CA GLU A 34 1.33 -8.79 -5.34
C GLU A 34 2.84 -8.88 -5.60
N ALA A 35 3.55 -7.78 -5.32
CA ALA A 35 5.00 -7.81 -5.33
C ALA A 35 5.48 -8.87 -4.32
N PRO A 36 6.54 -9.63 -4.64
CA PRO A 36 7.04 -10.66 -3.73
C PRO A 36 7.37 -10.07 -2.36
N GLU A 37 7.02 -10.79 -1.30
CA GLU A 37 7.24 -10.35 0.07
C GLU A 37 8.74 -10.23 0.35
N VAL A 38 9.15 -9.04 0.81
CA VAL A 38 10.53 -8.72 1.17
C VAL A 38 10.64 -8.43 2.66
N ILE A 39 11.82 -8.64 3.24
CA ILE A 39 12.03 -8.31 4.65
C ILE A 39 12.04 -6.79 4.84
N GLY A 40 11.31 -6.32 5.85
CA GLY A 40 11.38 -4.93 6.28
C GLY A 40 12.61 -4.65 7.15
N ILE A 41 12.97 -3.38 7.25
CA ILE A 41 14.04 -2.89 8.14
C ILE A 41 13.92 -3.43 9.59
N PRO A 42 12.72 -3.49 10.22
CA PRO A 42 12.61 -4.04 11.58
C PRO A 42 13.00 -5.52 11.69
N THR A 43 12.73 -6.32 10.64
CA THR A 43 13.09 -7.74 10.60
C THR A 43 14.59 -7.88 10.38
N ALA A 44 15.14 -7.12 9.43
CA ALA A 44 16.57 -7.00 9.17
C ALA A 44 17.38 -6.69 10.44
N VAL A 45 16.99 -5.66 11.19
CA VAL A 45 17.68 -5.29 12.45
C VAL A 45 17.63 -6.43 13.46
N LYS A 46 16.48 -7.11 13.65
CA LYS A 46 16.38 -8.25 14.57
C LYS A 46 17.28 -9.41 14.18
N ILE A 47 17.46 -9.66 12.88
CA ILE A 47 18.37 -10.69 12.37
C ILE A 47 19.81 -10.31 12.73
N LEU A 48 20.22 -9.06 12.43
CA LEU A 48 21.57 -8.58 12.72
C LEU A 48 21.88 -8.55 14.22
N GLU A 49 20.93 -8.14 15.07
CA GLU A 49 21.06 -8.19 16.53
C GLU A 49 21.30 -9.62 17.03
N LYS A 50 20.52 -10.58 16.53
CA LYS A 50 20.71 -12.01 16.86
C LYS A 50 22.07 -12.53 16.40
N SER A 51 22.57 -11.99 15.29
CA SER A 51 23.90 -12.29 14.76
C SER A 51 25.03 -11.56 15.49
N GLY A 52 24.72 -10.68 16.46
CA GLY A 52 25.68 -10.01 17.33
C GLY A 52 26.21 -8.67 16.84
N TYR A 53 25.59 -8.10 15.80
CA TYR A 53 25.84 -6.73 15.39
C TYR A 53 25.06 -5.75 16.27
N TYR A 54 25.54 -4.51 16.37
CA TYR A 54 24.91 -3.45 17.17
C TYR A 54 25.29 -2.05 16.65
N ASP A 55 24.80 -0.98 17.28
CA ASP A 55 25.09 0.42 16.88
C ASP A 55 24.72 0.72 15.40
N PHE A 56 23.53 0.29 14.99
CA PHE A 56 23.05 0.40 13.60
C PHE A 56 22.81 1.84 13.16
N ARG A 57 23.29 2.18 11.96
CA ARG A 57 23.21 3.50 11.34
C ARG A 57 23.02 3.35 9.82
N LYS A 58 22.62 4.45 9.18
CA LYS A 58 22.48 4.56 7.71
C LYS A 58 21.76 3.39 7.01
N ILE A 59 20.76 2.79 7.66
CA ILE A 59 20.00 1.66 7.09
C ILE A 59 19.24 2.12 5.84
N LYS A 60 19.48 1.46 4.71
CA LYS A 60 18.85 1.79 3.42
C LYS A 60 18.49 0.53 2.64
N VAL A 61 17.32 0.54 2.01
CA VAL A 61 16.94 -0.48 1.03
C VAL A 61 17.46 -0.06 -0.35
N VAL A 62 18.28 -0.90 -0.96
CA VAL A 62 18.86 -0.70 -2.28
C VAL A 62 18.14 -1.63 -3.27
N ARG A 63 17.08 -1.11 -3.91
CA ARG A 63 16.21 -1.91 -4.80
C ARG A 63 16.88 -2.37 -6.10
N GLU A 64 17.93 -1.69 -6.54
CA GLU A 64 18.67 -2.08 -7.75
C GLU A 64 19.39 -3.43 -7.56
N TYR A 65 19.83 -3.72 -6.33
CA TYR A 65 20.55 -4.95 -5.98
C TYR A 65 19.71 -5.90 -5.11
N ASN A 66 18.48 -5.52 -4.76
CA ASN A 66 17.63 -6.26 -3.80
C ASN A 66 18.34 -6.49 -2.47
N GLU A 67 18.87 -5.42 -1.88
CA GLU A 67 19.65 -5.50 -0.66
C GLU A 67 19.22 -4.45 0.37
N ILE A 68 19.65 -4.68 1.61
CA ILE A 68 19.63 -3.71 2.70
C ILE A 68 21.07 -3.42 3.09
N ALA A 69 21.50 -2.18 2.88
CA ALA A 69 22.79 -1.68 3.34
C ALA A 69 22.67 -1.13 4.76
N VAL A 70 23.60 -1.50 5.64
CA VAL A 70 23.60 -1.11 7.07
C VAL A 70 25.01 -0.83 7.56
N ASP A 71 25.25 0.36 8.10
CA ASP A 71 26.43 0.62 8.92
C ASP A 71 26.17 0.06 10.34
N ALA A 72 27.09 -0.73 10.88
CA ALA A 72 26.97 -1.31 12.22
C ALA A 72 28.33 -1.46 12.90
N ARG A 73 28.31 -2.02 14.11
CA ARG A 73 29.47 -2.63 14.76
C ARG A 73 29.32 -4.13 14.81
N ASN A 74 30.37 -4.85 14.48
CA ASN A 74 30.42 -6.30 14.63
C ASN A 74 30.73 -6.72 16.08
N LYS A 75 30.77 -8.03 16.36
CA LYS A 75 31.02 -8.58 17.71
C LYS A 75 32.34 -8.13 18.33
N GLU A 76 33.32 -7.81 17.51
CA GLU A 76 34.65 -7.34 17.94
C GLU A 76 34.65 -5.82 18.23
N GLY A 77 33.57 -5.12 17.86
CA GLY A 77 33.41 -3.69 18.02
C GLY A 77 33.95 -2.86 16.86
N HIS A 78 34.41 -3.50 15.78
CA HIS A 78 34.81 -2.81 14.56
C HIS A 78 33.59 -2.25 13.83
N ARG A 79 33.75 -1.09 13.19
CA ARG A 79 32.72 -0.54 12.32
C ARG A 79 32.74 -1.26 10.99
N VAL A 80 31.57 -1.62 10.51
CA VAL A 80 31.39 -2.35 9.27
C VAL A 80 30.21 -1.83 8.48
N GLU A 81 30.33 -1.84 7.16
CA GLU A 81 29.22 -1.74 6.23
C GLU A 81 28.78 -3.16 5.85
N LEU A 82 27.50 -3.44 6.03
CA LEU A 82 26.87 -4.72 5.73
C LEU A 82 25.93 -4.56 4.55
N GLU A 83 25.99 -5.50 3.61
CA GLU A 83 24.97 -5.69 2.58
C GLU A 83 24.24 -7.00 2.88
N MET A 84 22.93 -6.94 2.96
CA MET A 84 22.08 -8.07 3.34
C MET A 84 21.00 -8.28 2.28
N ASP A 85 20.78 -9.54 1.88
CA ASP A 85 19.75 -9.90 0.90
C ASP A 85 18.35 -9.52 1.41
N LEU A 86 17.59 -8.83 0.55
CA LEU A 86 16.28 -8.25 0.87
C LEU A 86 15.15 -9.30 0.98
N TYR A 87 15.36 -10.53 0.53
CA TYR A 87 14.39 -11.62 0.61
C TYR A 87 14.69 -12.59 1.74
N THR A 88 15.96 -12.95 1.94
CA THR A 88 16.39 -13.97 2.90
C THR A 88 16.85 -13.37 4.23
N GLY A 89 17.37 -12.15 4.21
CA GLY A 89 18.04 -11.54 5.37
C GLY A 89 19.43 -12.13 5.66
N GLU A 90 20.03 -12.81 4.69
CA GLU A 90 21.42 -13.27 4.80
C GLU A 90 22.38 -12.11 4.52
N VAL A 91 23.42 -11.97 5.35
CA VAL A 91 24.51 -11.02 5.08
C VAL A 91 25.34 -11.57 3.92
N VAL A 92 25.32 -10.86 2.79
CA VAL A 92 26.07 -11.23 1.58
C VAL A 92 27.45 -10.59 1.55
N GLN A 93 27.62 -9.45 2.23
CA GLN A 93 28.90 -8.76 2.34
C GLN A 93 29.06 -8.07 3.70
N GLU A 94 30.29 -8.12 4.24
CA GLU A 94 30.75 -7.34 5.38
C GLU A 94 32.09 -6.68 5.01
N GLN A 95 32.14 -5.34 5.08
CA GLN A 95 33.34 -4.56 4.81
C GLN A 95 33.67 -3.69 6.02
N LEU A 96 34.94 -3.63 6.43
CA LEU A 96 35.40 -2.68 7.45
C LEU A 96 35.31 -1.24 6.93
N ASP A 97 34.72 -0.35 7.72
CA ASP A 97 34.63 1.11 7.48
C ASP A 97 35.92 1.82 7.94
#